data_AF-A0A8H3HUG6-F1
#
_entry.id   AF-A0A8H3HUG6-F1
#
_cell.length_a   1.000
_cell.length_b   1.000
_cell.length_c   1.000
_cell.angle_alpha   90.00
_cell.angle_beta   90.00
_cell.angle_gamma   90.00
#
_symmetry.space_group_name_H-M   'P 1'
#
loop_
_entity.id
_entity.type
_entity.pdbx_description
1 polymer ?
#
loop_
_entity_poly.entity_id
_entity_poly.type
_entity_poly.pdbx_seq_one_letter_code
_entity_poly.pdbx_strand_id
1 'polypeptide(L)'
;MSHTLSTIRELPNHKLYKLKLVRTENPVIVVAVLTQKAVNLGVRFDNDRKDYQFNLSEHLGNDDGKWCRGKDFDLTAKDIYLDLSDRENRCLVADLEIEPGSETPNRVKYNLDEALGLVDYFHPVERETYFRLGVERVRGSPRREENFGVVLRWDLEPF
;
A
#
# COMPACT_ATOMS: atom_id res chain seq x y z
N MET A 1 20.82 11.74 -11.73
CA MET A 1 19.92 10.95 -10.87
C MET A 1 18.57 10.59 -11.51
N SER A 2 18.10 11.24 -12.59
CA SER A 2 16.77 10.94 -13.17
C SER A 2 16.63 9.54 -13.80
N HIS A 3 17.69 9.00 -14.42
CA HIS A 3 17.66 7.68 -15.07
C HIS A 3 17.44 6.52 -14.08
N THR A 4 17.94 6.64 -12.85
CA THR A 4 17.76 5.60 -11.82
C THR A 4 16.31 5.57 -11.33
N LEU A 5 15.71 6.74 -11.13
CA LEU A 5 14.31 6.87 -10.71
C LEU A 5 13.34 6.29 -11.76
N SER A 6 13.56 6.60 -13.05
CA SER A 6 12.75 6.03 -14.13
C SER A 6 12.88 4.51 -14.18
N THR A 7 14.11 4.00 -14.03
CA THR A 7 14.37 2.55 -13.95
C THR A 7 13.61 1.90 -12.80
N ILE A 8 13.61 2.51 -11.60
CA ILE A 8 12.90 1.96 -10.44
C ILE A 8 11.39 1.87 -10.70
N ARG A 9 10.78 2.91 -11.27
CA ARG A 9 9.34 2.97 -11.55
C ARG A 9 8.85 1.97 -12.60
N GLU A 10 9.75 1.49 -13.46
CA GLU A 10 9.44 0.51 -14.49
C GLU A 10 9.62 -0.94 -14.03
N LEU A 11 10.35 -1.15 -12.93
CA LEU A 11 10.58 -2.50 -12.42
C LEU A 11 9.34 -3.08 -11.75
N PRO A 12 9.06 -4.38 -11.94
CA PRO A 12 7.98 -5.04 -11.24
C PRO A 12 8.30 -5.15 -9.74
N ASN A 13 7.27 -5.05 -8.90
CA ASN A 13 7.40 -4.98 -7.45
C ASN A 13 8.25 -6.10 -6.83
N HIS A 14 8.16 -7.34 -7.35
CA HIS A 14 8.94 -8.47 -6.85
C HIS A 14 10.46 -8.32 -7.04
N LYS A 15 10.90 -7.43 -7.95
CA LYS A 15 12.31 -7.05 -8.11
C LYS A 15 12.73 -5.96 -7.14
N LEU A 16 11.78 -5.28 -6.50
CA LEU A 16 12.04 -4.17 -5.60
C LEU A 16 11.96 -4.61 -4.13
N TYR A 17 10.91 -5.35 -3.76
CA TYR A 17 10.69 -5.78 -2.37
C TYR A 17 10.02 -7.16 -2.27
N LYS A 18 10.23 -7.79 -1.11
CA LYS A 18 9.48 -8.96 -0.65
C LYS A 18 8.43 -8.52 0.36
N LEU A 19 7.23 -9.08 0.28
CA LEU A 19 6.18 -8.82 1.26
C LEU A 19 6.24 -9.84 2.39
N LYS A 20 5.90 -9.39 3.60
CA LYS A 20 5.65 -10.25 4.76
C LYS A 20 4.42 -9.75 5.50
N LEU A 21 3.59 -10.68 5.94
CA LEU A 21 2.50 -10.38 6.87
C LEU A 21 3.08 -10.45 8.28
N VAL A 22 3.03 -9.34 9.01
CA VAL A 22 3.58 -9.23 10.38
C VAL A 22 2.49 -9.11 11.43
N ARG A 23 1.27 -8.74 11.02
CA ARG A 23 0.10 -8.70 11.89
C ARG A 23 -1.12 -9.12 11.11
N THR A 24 -1.86 -10.09 11.65
CA THR A 24 -3.08 -10.65 11.06
C THR A 24 -4.34 -10.19 11.79
N GLU A 25 -4.21 -9.47 12.91
CA GLU A 25 -5.33 -9.06 13.75
C GLU A 25 -5.32 -7.55 13.98
N ASN A 26 -6.39 -6.89 13.52
CA ASN A 26 -6.75 -5.48 13.67
C ASN A 26 -5.70 -4.51 14.26
N PRO A 27 -4.99 -3.73 13.42
CA PRO A 27 -4.99 -3.76 11.95
C PRO A 27 -4.14 -4.90 11.36
N VAL A 28 -4.52 -5.35 10.17
CA VAL A 28 -3.69 -6.22 9.35
C VAL A 28 -2.57 -5.40 8.70
N ILE A 29 -1.33 -5.72 9.03
CA ILE A 29 -0.15 -4.98 8.57
C ILE A 29 0.72 -5.87 7.71
N VAL A 30 1.02 -5.38 6.51
CA VAL A 30 2.03 -5.95 5.63
C VAL A 30 3.28 -5.07 5.64
N VAL A 31 4.45 -5.71 5.52
CA VAL A 31 5.74 -5.03 5.42
C VAL A 31 6.48 -5.40 4.15
N ALA A 32 7.13 -4.40 3.56
CA ALA A 32 8.07 -4.56 2.47
C ALA A 32 9.51 -4.67 2.99
N VAL A 33 10.21 -5.71 2.56
CA VAL A 33 11.66 -5.85 2.76
C VAL A 33 12.33 -5.63 1.40
N LEU A 34 13.18 -4.61 1.30
CA LEU A 34 13.88 -4.32 0.05
C LEU A 34 14.74 -5.52 -0.38
N THR A 35 14.75 -5.77 -1.69
CA THR A 35 15.69 -6.71 -2.29
C THR A 35 17.07 -6.06 -2.41
N GLN A 36 18.11 -6.88 -2.57
CA GLN A 36 19.46 -6.37 -2.85
C GLN A 36 19.50 -5.50 -4.12
N LYS A 37 18.69 -5.83 -5.12
CA LYS A 37 18.59 -5.04 -6.36
C LYS A 37 18.08 -3.62 -6.07
N ALA A 38 17.02 -3.49 -5.27
CA ALA A 38 16.49 -2.17 -4.90
C ALA A 38 17.50 -1.35 -4.10
N VAL A 39 18.18 -1.98 -3.14
CA VAL A 39 19.24 -1.33 -2.34
C VAL A 39 20.36 -0.83 -3.26
N ASN A 40 20.81 -1.64 -4.22
CA ASN A 40 21.85 -1.25 -5.19
C ASN A 40 21.40 -0.11 -6.11
N LEU A 41 20.08 0.03 -6.35
CA LEU A 41 19.48 1.14 -7.09
C LEU A 41 19.26 2.40 -6.24
N GLY A 42 19.60 2.37 -4.94
CA GLY A 42 19.45 3.50 -4.04
C GLY A 42 18.05 3.66 -3.45
N VAL A 43 17.19 2.64 -3.52
CA VAL A 43 15.89 2.64 -2.83
C VAL A 43 16.11 2.58 -1.32
N ARG A 44 15.47 3.49 -0.59
CA ARG A 44 15.56 3.58 0.87
C ARG A 44 14.19 3.89 1.46
N PHE A 45 13.89 3.26 2.60
CA PHE A 45 12.75 3.59 3.45
C PHE A 45 13.21 4.53 4.56
N ASP A 46 12.32 5.45 4.95
CA ASP A 46 12.45 6.15 6.23
C ASP A 46 11.89 5.24 7.33
N ASN A 47 12.78 4.79 8.22
CA ASN A 47 12.45 3.86 9.29
C ASN A 47 11.68 4.54 10.43
N ASP A 48 11.92 5.83 10.68
CA ASP A 48 11.25 6.60 11.72
C ASP A 48 9.78 6.83 11.33
N ARG A 49 9.54 7.05 10.04
CA ARG A 49 8.19 7.14 9.45
C ARG A 49 7.55 5.78 9.16
N LYS A 50 8.30 4.69 9.33
CA LYS A 50 7.86 3.31 9.05
C LYS A 50 7.34 3.12 7.63
N ASP A 51 8.01 3.75 6.66
CA ASP A 51 7.61 3.73 5.24
C ASP A 51 7.55 2.33 4.60
N TYR A 52 8.16 1.34 5.25
CA TYR A 52 8.12 -0.05 4.84
C TYR A 52 6.82 -0.78 5.25
N GLN A 53 5.98 -0.17 6.10
CA GLN A 53 4.73 -0.76 6.58
C GLN A 53 3.54 -0.23 5.78
N PHE A 54 2.53 -1.08 5.59
CA PHE A 54 1.26 -0.68 5.02
C PHE A 54 0.11 -1.32 5.80
N ASN A 55 -0.85 -0.48 6.19
CA ASN A 55 -2.06 -0.89 6.89
C ASN A 55 -3.12 -1.31 5.86
N LEU A 56 -3.34 -2.62 5.70
CA LEU A 56 -4.34 -3.14 4.77
C LEU A 56 -5.76 -2.86 5.26
N SER A 57 -5.97 -2.84 6.58
CA SER A 57 -7.27 -2.54 7.19
C SER A 57 -7.76 -1.12 6.90
N GLU A 58 -6.87 -0.18 6.60
CA GLU A 58 -7.27 1.18 6.20
C GLU A 58 -7.64 1.31 4.72
N HIS A 59 -7.41 0.26 3.92
CA HIS A 59 -7.57 0.30 2.47
C HIS A 59 -8.59 -0.71 1.92
N LEU A 60 -8.73 -1.85 2.60
CA LEU A 60 -9.60 -2.93 2.19
C LEU A 60 -10.82 -3.01 3.11
N GLY A 61 -11.98 -3.20 2.50
CA GLY A 61 -13.22 -3.55 3.16
C GLY A 61 -13.75 -4.89 2.68
N ASN A 62 -14.81 -5.34 3.32
CA ASN A 62 -15.60 -6.48 2.92
C ASN A 62 -17.00 -5.99 2.50
N ASP A 63 -17.44 -6.35 1.29
CA ASP A 63 -18.78 -6.09 0.78
C ASP A 63 -19.37 -7.41 0.28
N ASP A 64 -20.29 -7.99 1.04
CA ASP A 64 -20.98 -9.25 0.72
C ASP A 64 -20.00 -10.40 0.39
N GLY A 65 -18.98 -10.57 1.24
CA GLY A 65 -17.96 -11.61 1.10
C GLY A 65 -16.98 -11.37 -0.06
N LYS A 66 -16.84 -10.11 -0.51
CA LYS A 66 -15.92 -9.70 -1.58
C LYS A 66 -15.03 -8.56 -1.13
N TRP A 67 -13.82 -8.53 -1.70
CA TRP A 67 -12.91 -7.41 -1.53
C TRP A 67 -13.49 -6.14 -2.13
N CYS A 68 -13.56 -5.08 -1.34
CA CYS A 68 -13.89 -3.75 -1.80
C CYS A 68 -12.85 -2.73 -1.31
N ARG A 69 -12.84 -1.54 -1.92
CA ARG A 69 -12.11 -0.40 -1.34
C ARG A 69 -12.90 0.09 -0.14
N GLY A 70 -12.27 0.12 1.02
CA GLY A 70 -12.97 0.42 2.25
C GLY A 70 -12.03 0.38 3.43
N LYS A 71 -12.58 0.02 4.60
CA LYS A 71 -11.81 -0.16 5.82
C LYS A 71 -12.29 -1.40 6.57
N ASP A 72 -11.47 -1.83 7.50
CA ASP A 72 -11.80 -2.76 8.58
C ASP A 72 -12.30 -4.13 8.11
N PHE A 73 -11.85 -4.60 6.93
CA PHE A 73 -12.21 -5.94 6.43
C PHE A 73 -11.91 -7.05 7.46
N ASP A 74 -10.85 -6.86 8.24
CA ASP A 74 -10.33 -7.79 9.23
C ASP A 74 -11.26 -8.00 10.43
N LEU A 75 -12.27 -7.14 10.61
CA LEU A 75 -13.35 -7.39 11.57
C LEU A 75 -14.27 -8.55 11.14
N THR A 76 -14.30 -8.84 9.84
CA THR A 76 -15.20 -9.83 9.20
C THR A 76 -14.42 -10.86 8.38
N ALA A 77 -13.10 -10.93 8.57
CA ALA A 77 -12.22 -11.82 7.84
C ALA A 77 -11.54 -12.82 8.77
N LYS A 78 -11.37 -14.04 8.29
CA LYS A 78 -10.66 -15.13 8.97
C LYS A 78 -9.59 -15.71 8.05
N ASP A 79 -8.69 -16.48 8.65
CA ASP A 79 -7.63 -17.21 7.93
C ASP A 79 -6.85 -16.33 6.95
N ILE A 80 -6.43 -15.16 7.41
CA ILE A 80 -5.74 -14.15 6.61
C ILE A 80 -4.28 -14.58 6.41
N TYR A 81 -3.85 -14.76 5.16
CA TYR A 81 -2.45 -15.04 4.83
C TYR A 81 -2.05 -14.47 3.47
N LEU A 82 -0.74 -14.47 3.19
CA LEU A 82 -0.19 -14.11 1.89
C LEU A 82 0.10 -15.36 1.05
N ASP A 83 -0.49 -15.43 -0.13
CA ASP A 83 -0.11 -16.37 -1.18
C ASP A 83 0.97 -15.72 -2.05
N LEU A 84 2.22 -16.16 -1.85
CA LEU A 84 3.41 -15.68 -2.55
C LEU A 84 3.95 -16.71 -3.56
N SER A 85 3.14 -17.70 -3.92
CA SER A 85 3.55 -18.78 -4.82
C SER A 85 3.81 -18.26 -6.24
N ASP A 86 2.99 -17.33 -6.71
CA ASP A 86 3.21 -16.55 -7.92
C ASP A 86 3.96 -15.25 -7.57
N ARG A 87 5.10 -15.04 -8.22
CA ARG A 87 5.96 -13.87 -8.00
C ARG A 87 5.40 -12.60 -8.65
N GLU A 88 4.52 -12.73 -9.62
CA GLU A 88 3.91 -11.59 -10.33
C GLU A 88 2.49 -11.29 -9.82
N ASN A 89 1.88 -12.23 -9.10
CA ASN A 89 0.52 -12.10 -8.54
C ASN A 89 0.52 -12.45 -7.06
N ARG A 90 1.16 -11.62 -6.24
CA ARG A 90 1.21 -11.85 -4.79
C ARG A 90 -0.12 -11.45 -4.17
N CYS A 91 -0.84 -12.43 -3.63
CA CYS A 91 -2.21 -12.22 -3.19
C CYS A 91 -2.34 -12.19 -1.67
N LEU A 92 -3.19 -11.32 -1.16
CA LEU A 92 -3.81 -11.48 0.15
C LEU A 92 -4.97 -12.47 -0.01
N VAL A 93 -5.02 -13.48 0.85
CA VAL A 93 -6.10 -14.46 0.88
C VAL A 93 -6.76 -14.40 2.24
N ALA A 94 -8.09 -14.38 2.26
CA ALA A 94 -8.87 -14.44 3.47
C ALA A 94 -10.24 -15.07 3.20
N ASP A 95 -10.85 -15.56 4.25
CA ASP A 95 -12.24 -16.01 4.28
C ASP A 95 -13.08 -14.83 4.78
N LEU A 96 -13.88 -14.23 3.90
CA LEU A 96 -14.71 -13.06 4.20
C LEU A 96 -16.15 -13.46 4.49
N GLU A 97 -16.73 -12.95 5.58
CA GLU A 97 -18.15 -13.16 5.90
C GLU A 97 -19.03 -12.49 4.83
N ILE A 98 -20.03 -13.23 4.32
CA ILE A 98 -21.00 -12.70 3.34
C ILE A 98 -22.00 -11.79 4.06
N GLU A 99 -22.50 -12.27 5.20
CA GLU A 99 -23.35 -11.54 6.13
C GLU A 99 -22.79 -11.69 7.55
N PRO A 100 -23.09 -10.75 8.47
CA PRO A 100 -22.56 -10.79 9.82
C PRO A 100 -22.87 -12.12 10.53
N GLY A 101 -21.83 -12.84 10.95
CA GLY A 101 -21.99 -14.13 11.62
C GLY A 101 -22.25 -15.32 10.68
N SER A 102 -22.07 -15.15 9.37
CA SER A 102 -22.20 -16.23 8.39
C SER A 102 -21.23 -17.38 8.71
N GLU A 103 -21.77 -18.61 8.77
CA GLU A 103 -20.97 -19.83 8.94
C GLU A 103 -20.31 -20.31 7.63
N THR A 104 -20.71 -19.74 6.49
CA THR A 104 -20.19 -20.08 5.16
C THR A 104 -19.46 -18.88 4.57
N PRO A 105 -18.23 -18.59 5.02
CA PRO A 105 -17.48 -17.47 4.48
C PRO A 105 -17.07 -17.73 3.02
N ASN A 106 -16.84 -16.65 2.27
CA ASN A 106 -16.33 -16.72 0.92
C ASN A 106 -14.81 -16.53 0.92
N ARG A 107 -14.08 -17.56 0.46
CA ARG A 107 -12.62 -17.50 0.33
C ARG A 107 -12.23 -16.73 -0.92
N VAL A 108 -11.59 -15.59 -0.73
CA VAL A 108 -11.28 -14.66 -1.82
C VAL A 108 -9.81 -14.27 -1.83
N LYS A 109 -9.29 -13.99 -3.03
CA LYS A 109 -7.93 -13.48 -3.26
C LYS A 109 -7.96 -12.02 -3.70
N TYR A 110 -7.03 -11.22 -3.20
CA TYR A 110 -6.80 -9.84 -3.61
C TYR A 110 -5.36 -9.66 -4.08
N ASN A 111 -5.16 -9.25 -5.33
CA ASN A 111 -3.82 -9.05 -5.89
C ASN A 111 -3.17 -7.79 -5.30
N LEU A 112 -2.16 -7.96 -4.45
CA LEU A 112 -1.46 -6.84 -3.84
C LEU A 112 -0.52 -6.14 -4.82
N ASP A 113 -0.09 -6.81 -5.88
CA ASP A 113 0.80 -6.20 -6.89
C ASP A 113 0.08 -5.21 -7.82
N GLU A 114 -1.25 -5.30 -7.93
CA GLU A 114 -2.07 -4.32 -8.64
C GLU A 114 -2.40 -3.09 -7.78
N ALA A 115 -2.35 -3.23 -6.46
CA ALA A 115 -2.76 -2.19 -5.53
C ALA A 115 -1.57 -1.46 -4.88
N LEU A 116 -0.52 -2.20 -4.50
CA LEU A 116 0.62 -1.70 -3.76
C LEU A 116 1.86 -1.57 -4.65
N GLY A 117 2.64 -0.53 -4.38
CA GLY A 117 3.94 -0.31 -5.00
C GLY A 117 4.83 0.59 -4.14
N LEU A 118 6.02 0.90 -4.66
CA LEU A 118 6.89 1.89 -4.05
C LEU A 118 6.59 3.29 -4.59
N VAL A 119 6.14 4.18 -3.71
CA VAL A 119 5.87 5.58 -4.03
C VAL A 119 7.05 6.42 -3.60
N ASP A 120 7.70 7.10 -4.55
CA ASP A 120 8.82 7.99 -4.26
C ASP A 120 8.37 9.34 -3.68
N TYR A 121 9.19 9.92 -2.83
CA TYR A 121 9.06 11.29 -2.34
C TYR A 121 10.44 11.90 -2.05
N PHE A 122 10.51 13.22 -1.99
CA PHE A 122 11.75 13.92 -1.63
C PHE A 122 11.82 14.11 -0.11
N HIS A 123 12.86 13.56 0.51
CA HIS A 123 13.06 13.67 1.95
C HIS A 123 13.64 15.05 2.30
N PRO A 124 12.94 15.91 3.06
CA PRO A 124 13.34 17.31 3.21
C PRO A 124 14.64 17.48 4.01
N VAL A 125 14.89 16.64 5.01
CA VAL A 125 16.08 16.73 5.88
C VAL A 125 17.32 16.15 5.17
N GLU A 126 17.26 14.88 4.78
CA GLU A 126 18.34 14.20 4.05
C GLU A 126 18.60 14.75 2.63
N ARG A 127 17.64 15.49 2.05
CA ARG A 127 17.70 16.05 0.68
C ARG A 127 17.92 14.99 -0.40
N GLU A 128 17.42 13.78 -0.18
CA GLU A 128 17.49 12.64 -1.10
C GLU A 128 16.10 12.10 -1.42
N THR A 129 15.98 11.27 -2.46
CA THR A 129 14.73 10.57 -2.78
C THR A 129 14.57 9.33 -1.89
N TYR A 130 13.43 9.24 -1.23
CA TYR A 130 13.01 8.12 -0.41
C TYR A 130 11.78 7.47 -1.03
N PHE A 131 11.46 6.26 -0.57
CA PHE A 131 10.32 5.50 -1.05
C PHE A 131 9.48 5.06 0.13
N ARG A 132 8.17 4.93 -0.09
CA ARG A 132 7.24 4.30 0.85
C ARG A 132 6.44 3.20 0.16
N LEU A 133 6.13 2.14 0.89
CA LEU A 133 5.12 1.18 0.48
C LEU A 133 3.75 1.88 0.55
N GLY A 134 3.04 1.92 -0.57
CA GLY A 134 1.78 2.63 -0.65
C GLY A 134 0.96 2.19 -1.84
N VAL A 135 -0.24 2.75 -1.95
CA VAL A 135 -1.12 2.49 -3.08
C VAL A 135 -0.53 3.15 -4.32
N GLU A 136 -0.24 2.36 -5.36
CA GLU A 136 0.21 2.93 -6.62
C GLU A 136 -0.99 3.57 -7.32
N ARG A 137 -0.97 4.90 -7.50
CA ARG A 137 -2.02 5.57 -8.28
C ARG A 137 -1.92 5.04 -9.70
N VAL A 138 -3.03 4.47 -10.22
CA VAL A 138 -3.16 3.98 -11.60
C VAL A 138 -2.43 4.92 -12.56
N ARG A 139 -1.47 4.37 -13.32
CA ARG A 139 -0.67 5.09 -14.31
C ARG A 139 -1.61 5.85 -15.24
N GLY A 140 -1.65 7.18 -15.11
CA GLY A 140 -2.52 8.07 -15.91
C GLY A 140 -3.34 9.09 -15.12
N SER A 141 -3.34 9.04 -13.79
CA SER A 141 -3.98 10.09 -12.98
C SER A 141 -3.03 11.29 -12.84
N PRO A 142 -3.44 12.53 -13.18
CA PRO A 142 -2.58 13.69 -13.03
C PRO A 142 -2.18 13.83 -11.56
N ARG A 143 -0.91 14.20 -11.34
CA ARG A 143 -0.38 14.58 -10.03
C ARG A 143 -1.26 15.69 -9.44
N ARG A 144 -2.24 15.35 -8.61
CA ARG A 144 -2.71 16.29 -7.59
C ARG A 144 -1.56 16.41 -6.60
N GLU A 145 -0.79 17.48 -6.77
CA GLU A 145 0.01 18.06 -5.70
C GLU A 145 -0.88 18.15 -4.46
N GLU A 146 -0.64 17.28 -3.48
CA GLU A 146 -1.12 17.52 -2.13
C GLU A 146 -0.27 18.68 -1.59
N ASN A 147 -0.66 19.89 -1.97
CA ASN A 147 -0.21 21.12 -1.33
C ASN A 147 -0.72 21.08 0.12
N PHE A 148 0.10 20.56 1.03
CA PHE A 148 0.07 21.00 2.43
C PHE A 148 0.58 22.44 2.47
N GLY A 149 -0.31 23.38 2.16
CA GLY A 149 -0.05 24.81 2.11
C GLY A 149 -1.20 25.56 2.75
N VAL A 150 -1.03 25.85 4.04
CA VAL A 150 -1.56 27.01 4.79
C VAL A 150 -2.95 27.54 4.34
N VAL A 151 -3.98 27.23 5.14
CA VAL A 151 -5.24 27.97 5.13
C VAL A 151 -4.95 29.38 5.64
N LEU A 152 -4.71 30.33 4.74
CA LEU A 152 -4.86 31.75 5.04
C LEU A 152 -6.33 32.10 4.88
N ARG A 153 -7.01 32.29 6.02
CA ARG A 153 -8.28 33.02 6.11
C ARG A 153 -8.11 34.38 5.43
N TRP A 154 -9.06 34.73 4.57
CA TRP A 154 -9.44 36.11 4.31
C TRP A 154 -10.96 36.19 4.30
N ASP A 155 -11.49 36.81 5.35
CA ASP A 155 -12.86 37.31 5.44
C ASP A 155 -13.05 38.42 4.41
N LEU A 156 -14.13 38.36 3.61
CA LEU A 156 -14.73 39.55 3.00
C LEU A 156 -16.24 39.32 2.84
N GLU A 157 -17.00 40.12 3.58
CA GLU A 157 -18.46 40.26 3.53
C GLU A 157 -18.94 40.79 2.16
N PRO A 158 -20.18 40.47 1.73
CA PRO A 158 -20.83 41.21 0.67
C PRO A 158 -21.71 42.35 1.23
N PHE A 159 -21.68 43.48 0.53
CA PHE A 159 -22.59 44.62 0.65
C PHE A 159 -24.07 44.22 0.56
#